data_AF-A0A923CXR8-F1
#
_entry.id   AF-A0A923CXR8-F1
#
_cell.length_a   1.000
_cell.length_b   1.000
_cell.length_c   1.000
_cell.angle_alpha   90.00
_cell.angle_beta   90.00
_cell.angle_gamma   90.00
#
_symmetry.space_group_name_H-M   'P 1'
#
loop_
_entity.id
_entity.type
_entity.pdbx_description
1 polymer ?
#
loop_
_entity_poly.entity_id
_entity_poly.type
_entity_poly.pdbx_seq_one_letter_code
_entity_poly.pdbx_strand_id
1 'polypeptide(L)'
;MKKLQLNRSRVIGMTLALALCAAVPALGQVEFTFEGYAKFAPGPGQVGAVMTVYGIANPPVSVPTPIPVDFSTNQYTVAITGMVVSSYVFNGTALTKDYAFNGGTLRIYENAIVGGTAGNYAVPASFTDGTLLLQAAVDNGWTLDLNDPFGFGQYSGAGIGTCDMNGGSELGTLSAMDYPLNDWTFAGTGVAEPWFPFFTVPAGYHYLFGVKVIFPYDPTPNEESSWGEVKSLFR
;
A
#
# COMPACT_ATOMS: atom_id res chain seq x y z
N MET A 1 17.26 63.45 47.94
CA MET A 1 17.72 62.37 48.85
C MET A 1 16.97 61.08 48.52
N LYS A 2 17.70 59.96 48.62
CA LYS A 2 17.34 58.54 48.35
C LYS A 2 17.24 58.10 46.88
N LYS A 3 18.25 57.31 46.50
CA LYS A 3 18.43 56.53 45.26
C LYS A 3 17.45 55.36 45.23
N LEU A 4 16.92 55.03 44.04
CA LEU A 4 16.48 53.68 43.72
C LEU A 4 17.20 53.25 42.45
N GLN A 5 18.11 52.28 42.57
CA GLN A 5 18.74 51.62 41.44
C GLN A 5 17.83 50.49 40.98
N LEU A 6 17.50 50.45 39.68
CA LEU A 6 16.92 49.27 39.06
C LEU A 6 17.81 48.84 37.90
N ASN A 7 18.54 47.74 38.12
CA ASN A 7 19.28 47.01 37.10
C ASN A 7 18.32 46.55 36.00
N ARG A 8 18.53 47.04 34.77
CA ARG A 8 17.94 46.49 33.55
C ARG A 8 19.04 46.21 32.54
N SER A 9 19.93 45.29 32.89
CA SER A 9 20.77 44.59 31.93
C SER A 9 20.20 43.17 31.77
N ARG A 10 20.09 42.73 30.51
CA ARG A 10 19.63 41.40 30.03
C ARG A 10 18.17 41.30 29.60
N VAL A 11 17.81 41.99 28.52
CA VAL A 11 16.82 41.50 27.56
C VAL A 11 17.34 41.78 26.15
N ILE A 12 18.48 41.17 25.81
CA ILE A 12 18.94 41.03 24.42
C ILE A 12 19.52 39.62 24.34
N GLY A 13 18.90 38.75 23.53
CA GLY A 13 19.38 37.40 23.31
C GLY A 13 18.32 36.31 23.49
N MET A 14 17.14 36.47 22.89
CA MET A 14 16.19 35.36 22.75
C MET A 14 15.55 35.40 21.36
N THR A 15 16.39 35.52 20.33
CA THR A 15 15.95 35.54 18.93
C THR A 15 17.02 34.96 18.03
N LEU A 16 17.47 33.72 18.27
CA LEU A 16 18.11 32.85 17.27
C LEU A 16 18.45 31.46 17.85
N ALA A 17 17.48 30.58 18.05
CA ALA A 17 17.78 29.16 18.31
C ALA A 17 16.62 28.22 17.94
N LEU A 18 15.81 28.61 16.95
CA LEU A 18 14.67 27.82 16.46
C LEU A 18 14.83 27.53 14.96
N ALA A 19 16.04 27.19 14.52
CA ALA A 19 16.34 27.05 13.09
C ALA A 19 17.30 25.89 12.72
N LEU A 20 17.59 24.97 13.64
CA LEU A 20 18.25 23.71 13.27
C LEU A 20 17.51 22.54 13.92
N CYS A 21 16.28 22.31 13.46
CA CYS A 21 15.86 20.93 13.29
C CYS A 21 16.84 20.33 12.29
N ALA A 22 17.77 19.51 12.76
CA ALA A 22 18.51 18.63 11.88
C ALA A 22 17.46 17.90 11.03
N ALA A 23 17.50 18.13 9.72
CA ALA A 23 16.71 17.38 8.77
C ALA A 23 17.20 15.94 8.85
N VAL A 24 16.62 15.15 9.75
CA VAL A 24 16.65 13.70 9.65
C VAL A 24 16.08 13.41 8.26
N PRO A 25 16.77 12.66 7.38
CA PRO A 25 16.15 12.25 6.14
C PRO A 25 14.90 11.48 6.53
N ALA A 26 13.73 12.03 6.20
CA ALA A 26 12.50 11.27 6.22
C ALA A 26 12.77 10.08 5.29
N LEU A 27 12.92 8.89 5.86
CA LEU A 27 12.88 7.68 5.07
C LEU A 27 11.50 7.67 4.44
N GLY A 28 11.45 7.97 3.15
CA GLY A 28 10.19 8.10 2.43
C GLY A 28 9.40 6.80 2.52
N GLN A 29 8.07 6.94 2.62
CA GLN A 29 7.10 5.86 2.49
C GLN A 29 7.58 4.81 1.47
N VAL A 30 7.67 3.54 1.89
CA VAL A 30 7.95 2.41 1.00
C VAL A 30 6.64 1.73 0.61
N GLU A 31 6.51 1.39 -0.67
CA GLU A 31 5.30 0.72 -1.17
C GLU A 31 5.61 -0.28 -2.28
N PHE A 32 4.79 -1.33 -2.36
CA PHE A 32 4.64 -2.10 -3.59
C PHE A 32 3.39 -1.63 -4.31
N THR A 33 3.52 -1.29 -5.59
CA THR A 33 2.41 -0.84 -6.43
C THR A 33 2.26 -1.75 -7.65
N PHE A 34 1.04 -2.25 -7.87
CA PHE A 34 0.68 -3.07 -9.01
C PHE A 34 -0.56 -2.54 -9.69
N GLU A 35 -0.65 -2.74 -11.00
CA GLU A 35 -1.84 -2.48 -11.79
C GLU A 35 -2.38 -3.79 -12.35
N GLY A 36 -3.69 -3.97 -12.27
CA GLY A 36 -4.31 -5.14 -12.86
C GLY A 36 -5.82 -5.16 -12.77
N TYR A 37 -6.36 -6.36 -12.58
CA TYR A 37 -7.78 -6.59 -12.70
C TYR A 37 -8.30 -7.54 -11.62
N ALA A 38 -9.51 -7.25 -11.14
CA ALA A 38 -10.24 -8.09 -10.21
C ALA A 38 -11.32 -8.89 -10.94
N LYS A 39 -11.50 -10.14 -10.53
CA LYS A 39 -12.65 -10.97 -10.89
C LYS A 39 -13.38 -11.44 -9.64
N PHE A 40 -14.68 -11.62 -9.77
CA PHE A 40 -15.56 -12.12 -8.72
C PHE A 40 -16.22 -13.41 -9.20
N ALA A 41 -16.34 -14.39 -8.32
CA ALA A 41 -17.09 -15.61 -8.57
C ALA A 41 -18.12 -15.84 -7.44
N PRO A 42 -19.41 -16.01 -7.75
CA PRO A 42 -20.01 -16.12 -9.09
C PRO A 42 -20.15 -14.77 -9.83
N GLY A 43 -20.03 -13.64 -9.14
CA GLY A 43 -20.06 -12.31 -9.75
C GLY A 43 -19.99 -11.18 -8.70
N PRO A 44 -19.80 -9.93 -9.12
CA PRO A 44 -19.75 -8.78 -8.22
C PRO A 44 -21.12 -8.48 -7.62
N GLY A 45 -21.13 -7.73 -6.52
CA GLY A 45 -22.36 -7.34 -5.81
C GLY A 45 -23.11 -8.48 -5.14
N GLN A 46 -22.42 -9.58 -4.78
CA GLN A 46 -23.03 -10.73 -4.13
C GLN A 46 -22.27 -11.11 -2.86
N VAL A 47 -22.98 -11.21 -1.74
CA VAL A 47 -22.42 -11.74 -0.49
C VAL A 47 -22.04 -13.20 -0.70
N GLY A 48 -20.85 -13.58 -0.22
CA GLY A 48 -20.23 -14.88 -0.44
C GLY A 48 -19.45 -15.00 -1.75
N ALA A 49 -19.47 -14.00 -2.62
CA ALA A 49 -18.61 -14.00 -3.81
C ALA A 49 -17.14 -13.94 -3.40
N VAL A 50 -16.29 -14.66 -4.13
CA VAL A 50 -14.84 -14.65 -3.93
C VAL A 50 -14.22 -13.71 -4.94
N MET A 51 -13.51 -12.69 -4.44
CA MET A 51 -12.68 -11.81 -5.25
C MET A 51 -11.29 -12.45 -5.45
N THR A 52 -10.79 -12.32 -6.66
CA THR A 52 -9.40 -12.65 -7.03
C THR A 52 -8.84 -11.49 -7.84
N VAL A 53 -7.66 -11.02 -7.48
CA VAL A 53 -6.96 -9.93 -8.18
C VAL A 53 -5.65 -10.47 -8.73
N TYR A 54 -5.35 -10.10 -9.96
CA TYR A 54 -4.03 -10.31 -10.57
C TYR A 54 -3.51 -8.95 -11.03
N GLY A 55 -2.23 -8.70 -10.81
CA GLY A 55 -1.59 -7.44 -11.22
C GLY A 55 -0.14 -7.61 -11.57
N ILE A 56 0.38 -6.65 -12.32
CA ILE A 56 1.78 -6.53 -12.71
C ILE A 56 2.33 -5.28 -12.02
N ALA A 57 3.53 -5.38 -11.47
CA ALA A 57 4.14 -4.25 -10.79
C ALA A 57 4.36 -3.09 -11.75
N ASN A 58 3.93 -1.90 -11.34
CA ASN A 58 4.15 -0.64 -12.04
C ASN A 58 4.67 0.38 -11.02
N PRO A 59 5.91 0.20 -10.54
CA PRO A 59 6.43 1.05 -9.48
C PRO A 59 6.51 2.52 -9.97
N PRO A 60 5.96 3.49 -9.23
CA PRO A 60 6.21 4.88 -9.52
C PRO A 60 7.71 5.17 -9.33
N VAL A 61 8.30 5.93 -10.25
CA VAL A 61 9.75 6.21 -10.31
C VAL A 61 10.32 6.86 -9.03
N SER A 62 9.46 7.37 -8.16
CA SER A 62 9.83 8.15 -6.97
C SER A 62 9.62 7.44 -5.63
N VAL A 63 9.02 6.25 -5.59
CA VAL A 63 8.73 5.56 -4.32
C VAL A 63 9.54 4.27 -4.23
N PRO A 64 10.41 4.12 -3.21
CA PRO A 64 11.20 2.91 -3.05
C PRO A 64 10.32 1.71 -2.67
N THR A 65 10.71 0.54 -3.17
CA THR A 65 10.10 -0.73 -2.74
C THR A 65 10.63 -1.13 -1.37
N PRO A 66 9.83 -1.85 -0.55
CA PRO A 66 10.27 -2.30 0.77
C PRO A 66 11.53 -3.17 0.76
N ILE A 67 11.70 -4.00 -0.27
CA ILE A 67 12.91 -4.81 -0.46
C ILE A 67 13.59 -4.41 -1.78
N PRO A 68 14.91 -4.65 -1.91
CA PRO A 68 15.60 -4.49 -3.19
C PRO A 68 14.96 -5.39 -4.26
N VAL A 69 14.62 -4.80 -5.40
CA VAL A 69 14.08 -5.50 -6.57
C VAL A 69 14.76 -4.99 -7.83
N ASP A 70 14.84 -5.84 -8.85
CA ASP A 70 15.48 -5.53 -10.12
C ASP A 70 14.49 -5.64 -11.28
N PHE A 71 13.81 -4.53 -11.56
CA PHE A 71 12.89 -4.41 -12.69
C PHE A 71 13.57 -4.48 -14.07
N SER A 72 14.91 -4.47 -14.14
CA SER A 72 15.63 -4.61 -15.41
C SER A 72 15.79 -6.07 -15.84
N THR A 73 15.75 -7.01 -14.89
CA THR A 73 15.91 -8.45 -15.14
C THR A 73 14.64 -9.24 -14.85
N ASN A 74 13.79 -8.76 -13.94
CA ASN A 74 12.61 -9.46 -13.47
C ASN A 74 11.32 -8.65 -13.64
N GLN A 75 10.22 -9.37 -13.89
CA GLN A 75 8.86 -8.88 -13.76
C GLN A 75 8.29 -9.35 -12.43
N TYR A 76 7.63 -8.45 -11.72
CA TYR A 76 6.95 -8.76 -10.47
C TYR A 76 5.45 -8.77 -10.68
N THR A 77 4.79 -9.81 -10.16
CA THR A 77 3.33 -9.98 -10.26
C THR A 77 2.72 -10.12 -8.88
N VAL A 78 1.46 -9.72 -8.74
CA VAL A 78 0.67 -9.94 -7.53
C VAL A 78 -0.52 -10.83 -7.83
N ALA A 79 -0.82 -11.73 -6.91
CA ALA A 79 -2.04 -12.52 -6.89
C ALA A 79 -2.69 -12.41 -5.51
N ILE A 80 -3.91 -11.89 -5.47
CA ILE A 80 -4.72 -11.83 -4.25
C ILE A 80 -5.88 -12.80 -4.44
N THR A 81 -6.00 -13.78 -3.54
CA THR A 81 -7.02 -14.82 -3.64
C THR A 81 -7.75 -15.01 -2.32
N GLY A 82 -8.96 -15.57 -2.37
CA GLY A 82 -9.70 -15.96 -1.17
C GLY A 82 -10.32 -14.81 -0.38
N MET A 83 -10.38 -13.59 -0.93
CA MET A 83 -11.13 -12.50 -0.32
C MET A 83 -12.63 -12.75 -0.53
N VAL A 84 -13.38 -13.01 0.55
CA VAL A 84 -14.82 -13.33 0.45
C VAL A 84 -15.64 -12.10 0.80
N VAL A 85 -16.57 -11.70 -0.09
CA VAL A 85 -17.51 -10.61 0.18
C VAL A 85 -18.39 -10.99 1.38
N SER A 86 -18.21 -10.30 2.49
CA SER A 86 -18.97 -10.49 3.73
C SER A 86 -20.20 -9.59 3.79
N SER A 87 -20.12 -8.42 3.16
CA SER A 87 -21.26 -7.52 2.98
C SER A 87 -21.21 -6.82 1.63
N TYR A 88 -22.39 -6.53 1.08
CA TYR A 88 -22.54 -5.69 -0.10
C TYR A 88 -23.79 -4.84 0.04
N VAL A 89 -23.64 -3.53 -0.17
CA VAL A 89 -24.73 -2.56 -0.15
C VAL A 89 -24.67 -1.73 -1.43
N PHE A 90 -25.78 -1.72 -2.17
CA PHE A 90 -25.97 -0.79 -3.28
C PHE A 90 -26.95 0.30 -2.85
N ASN A 91 -26.47 1.54 -2.80
CA ASN A 91 -27.31 2.70 -2.55
C ASN A 91 -27.58 3.44 -3.87
N GLY A 92 -28.71 3.13 -4.51
CA GLY A 92 -29.10 3.75 -5.77
C GLY A 92 -29.39 5.26 -5.68
N THR A 93 -29.61 5.81 -4.48
CA THR A 93 -29.82 7.25 -4.28
C THR A 93 -28.49 8.00 -4.14
N ALA A 94 -27.54 7.44 -3.38
CA ALA A 94 -26.20 8.00 -3.25
C ALA A 94 -25.27 7.61 -4.40
N LEU A 95 -25.72 6.69 -5.27
CA LEU A 95 -24.94 6.10 -6.36
C LEU A 95 -23.62 5.49 -5.84
N THR A 96 -23.72 4.72 -4.75
CA THR A 96 -22.58 4.03 -4.14
C THR A 96 -22.77 2.52 -4.11
N LYS A 97 -21.65 1.80 -4.18
CA LYS A 97 -21.52 0.36 -3.99
C LYS A 97 -20.45 0.13 -2.93
N ASP A 98 -20.88 -0.35 -1.77
CA ASP A 98 -20.02 -0.55 -0.61
C ASP A 98 -19.86 -2.05 -0.36
N TYR A 99 -18.63 -2.50 -0.23
CA TYR A 99 -18.27 -3.89 0.00
C TYR A 99 -17.45 -4.02 1.28
N ALA A 100 -17.68 -5.10 2.02
CA ALA A 100 -16.75 -5.57 3.05
C ALA A 100 -16.30 -6.98 2.71
N PHE A 101 -15.05 -7.31 3.04
CA PHE A 101 -14.44 -8.60 2.75
C PHE A 101 -13.89 -9.24 4.03
N ASN A 102 -13.90 -10.57 4.04
CA ASN A 102 -13.25 -11.38 5.06
C ASN A 102 -12.07 -12.13 4.45
N GLY A 103 -10.93 -12.01 5.13
CA GLY A 103 -9.72 -12.75 4.84
C GLY A 103 -9.14 -12.47 3.46
N GLY A 104 -8.25 -13.38 3.06
CA GLY A 104 -7.59 -13.40 1.78
C GLY A 104 -6.11 -13.70 1.93
N THR A 105 -5.45 -13.93 0.81
CA THR A 105 -4.00 -14.06 0.78
C THR A 105 -3.47 -13.27 -0.39
N LEU A 106 -2.61 -12.30 -0.09
CA LEU A 106 -1.82 -11.55 -1.06
C LEU A 106 -0.49 -12.28 -1.26
N ARG A 107 -0.08 -12.46 -2.51
CA ARG A 107 1.20 -13.05 -2.88
C ARG A 107 1.88 -12.22 -3.95
N ILE A 108 3.16 -11.95 -3.77
CA ILE A 108 4.02 -11.27 -4.74
C ILE A 108 5.01 -12.28 -5.28
N TYR A 109 5.08 -12.39 -6.61
CA TYR A 109 5.98 -13.30 -7.30
C TYR A 109 7.00 -12.53 -8.13
N GLU A 110 8.17 -13.13 -8.29
CA GLU A 110 9.24 -12.70 -9.18
C GLU A 110 9.36 -13.69 -10.34
N ASN A 111 9.38 -13.17 -11.56
CA ASN A 111 9.61 -13.97 -12.77
C ASN A 111 10.66 -13.31 -13.65
N ALA A 112 11.58 -14.10 -14.22
CA ALA A 112 12.60 -13.57 -15.11
C ALA A 112 11.98 -13.03 -16.40
N ILE A 113 12.38 -11.83 -16.84
CA ILE A 113 11.92 -11.26 -18.12
C ILE A 113 12.38 -12.14 -19.30
N VAL A 114 13.59 -12.69 -19.21
CA VAL A 114 14.17 -13.57 -20.22
C VAL A 114 14.08 -15.02 -19.77
N GLY A 115 13.37 -15.84 -20.53
CA GLY A 115 13.22 -17.29 -20.26
C GLY A 115 12.14 -17.64 -19.23
N GLY A 116 11.54 -16.65 -18.57
CA GLY A 116 10.38 -16.81 -17.70
C GLY A 116 9.03 -16.62 -18.43
N THR A 117 7.95 -16.60 -17.66
CA THR A 117 6.59 -16.40 -18.17
C THR A 117 6.08 -15.01 -17.78
N ALA A 118 5.83 -14.13 -18.74
CA ALA A 118 5.20 -12.85 -18.43
C ALA A 118 3.74 -13.04 -17.98
N GLY A 119 3.30 -12.22 -17.02
CA GLY A 119 1.92 -12.16 -16.56
C GLY A 119 0.95 -11.88 -17.71
N ASN A 120 -0.02 -12.76 -17.90
CA ASN A 120 -0.98 -12.72 -18.98
C ASN A 120 -2.39 -13.00 -18.46
N TYR A 121 -3.29 -12.00 -18.56
CA TYR A 121 -4.65 -12.10 -18.04
C TYR A 121 -5.51 -13.18 -18.70
N ALA A 122 -5.17 -13.62 -19.92
CA ALA A 122 -5.81 -14.77 -20.57
C ALA A 122 -5.34 -16.12 -19.99
N VAL A 123 -4.21 -16.15 -19.27
CA VAL A 123 -3.62 -17.34 -18.65
C VAL A 123 -3.27 -17.03 -17.19
N PRO A 124 -4.26 -17.01 -16.26
CA PRO A 124 -4.05 -16.55 -14.89
C PRO A 124 -2.93 -17.27 -14.11
N ALA A 125 -2.59 -18.51 -14.48
CA ALA A 125 -1.49 -19.25 -13.87
C ALA A 125 -0.11 -18.58 -14.04
N SER A 126 0.07 -17.76 -15.08
CA SER A 126 1.29 -16.98 -15.34
C SER A 126 1.59 -15.89 -14.29
N PHE A 127 0.63 -15.57 -13.41
CA PHE A 127 0.87 -14.63 -12.30
C PHE A 127 1.48 -15.30 -11.08
N THR A 128 1.51 -16.64 -11.03
CA THR A 128 1.87 -17.42 -9.84
C THR A 128 2.92 -18.51 -10.12
N ASP A 129 3.48 -18.55 -11.32
CA ASP A 129 4.44 -19.57 -11.76
C ASP A 129 5.91 -19.21 -11.51
N GLY A 130 6.17 -17.98 -11.04
CA GLY A 130 7.48 -17.51 -10.59
C GLY A 130 7.84 -17.88 -9.16
N THR A 131 8.92 -17.29 -8.66
CA THR A 131 9.37 -17.43 -7.26
C THR A 131 8.48 -16.60 -6.35
N LEU A 132 7.92 -17.19 -5.29
CA LEU A 132 7.15 -16.46 -4.28
C LEU A 132 8.08 -15.60 -3.41
N LEU A 133 8.07 -14.28 -3.62
CA LEU A 133 8.88 -13.34 -2.84
C LEU A 133 8.28 -13.06 -1.46
N LEU A 134 7.01 -12.65 -1.43
CA LEU A 134 6.31 -12.25 -0.22
C LEU A 134 4.88 -12.77 -0.25
N GLN A 135 4.38 -13.11 0.92
CA GLN A 135 2.99 -13.48 1.17
C GLN A 135 2.47 -12.73 2.39
N ALA A 136 1.24 -12.25 2.31
CA ALA A 136 0.52 -11.68 3.43
C ALA A 136 -0.89 -12.28 3.57
N ALA A 137 -1.35 -12.46 4.82
CA ALA A 137 -2.76 -12.68 5.10
C ALA A 137 -3.49 -11.33 5.09
N VAL A 138 -4.58 -11.23 4.33
CA VAL A 138 -5.42 -10.02 4.35
C VAL A 138 -6.37 -10.13 5.54
N ASP A 139 -6.49 -9.06 6.32
CA ASP A 139 -7.32 -9.05 7.51
C ASP A 139 -8.80 -8.99 7.16
N ASN A 140 -9.63 -9.41 8.12
CA ASN A 140 -11.07 -9.22 8.00
C ASN A 140 -11.42 -7.73 8.07
N GLY A 141 -12.45 -7.33 7.33
CA GLY A 141 -12.91 -5.95 7.32
C GLY A 141 -12.21 -5.06 6.31
N TRP A 142 -11.46 -5.62 5.35
CA TRP A 142 -11.05 -4.86 4.17
C TRP A 142 -12.30 -4.37 3.43
N THR A 143 -12.38 -3.07 3.14
CA THR A 143 -13.55 -2.45 2.49
C THR A 143 -13.22 -1.99 1.08
N LEU A 144 -14.22 -1.95 0.21
CA LEU A 144 -14.16 -1.32 -1.11
C LEU A 144 -15.39 -0.47 -1.30
N ASP A 145 -15.17 0.82 -1.53
CA ASP A 145 -16.23 1.77 -1.77
C ASP A 145 -16.09 2.30 -3.20
N LEU A 146 -17.15 2.13 -3.98
CA LEU A 146 -17.24 2.66 -5.34
C LEU A 146 -18.36 3.68 -5.43
N ASN A 147 -18.11 4.80 -6.08
CA ASN A 147 -19.11 5.83 -6.36
C ASN A 147 -19.23 6.10 -7.86
N ASP A 148 -20.43 6.51 -8.27
CA ASP A 148 -20.67 7.06 -9.60
C ASP A 148 -20.89 8.58 -9.48
N PRO A 149 -19.80 9.37 -9.51
CA PRO A 149 -19.88 10.81 -9.29
C PRO A 149 -20.64 11.56 -10.40
N PHE A 150 -20.90 10.91 -11.53
CA PHE A 150 -21.52 11.55 -12.69
C PHE A 150 -22.94 11.03 -13.00
N GLY A 151 -23.40 9.98 -12.32
CA GLY A 151 -24.73 9.40 -12.52
C GLY A 151 -24.90 8.66 -13.86
N PHE A 152 -23.81 8.14 -14.42
CA PHE A 152 -23.80 7.45 -15.71
C PHE A 152 -23.79 5.92 -15.59
N GLY A 153 -24.04 5.40 -14.39
CA GLY A 153 -23.94 3.98 -14.08
C GLY A 153 -22.50 3.47 -14.04
N GLN A 154 -21.53 4.34 -13.78
CA GLN A 154 -20.10 4.01 -13.81
C GLN A 154 -19.47 4.24 -12.46
N TYR A 155 -19.01 3.16 -11.84
CA TYR A 155 -18.55 3.18 -10.47
C TYR A 155 -17.03 3.09 -10.44
N SER A 156 -16.42 3.98 -9.67
CA SER A 156 -14.98 4.00 -9.41
C SER A 156 -14.72 4.30 -7.94
N GLY A 157 -13.55 3.94 -7.44
CA GLY A 157 -13.22 4.24 -6.06
C GLY A 157 -11.95 3.54 -5.59
N ALA A 158 -11.96 3.22 -4.31
CA ALA A 158 -10.81 2.65 -3.64
C ALA A 158 -11.25 1.69 -2.54
N GLY A 159 -10.35 0.78 -2.20
CA GLY A 159 -10.50 -0.08 -1.05
C GLY A 159 -9.34 0.06 -0.08
N ILE A 160 -9.57 -0.27 1.18
CA ILE A 160 -8.59 -0.14 2.24
C ILE A 160 -8.80 -1.21 3.31
N GLY A 161 -7.68 -1.65 3.88
CA GLY A 161 -7.62 -2.51 5.05
C GLY A 161 -6.16 -2.81 5.36
N THR A 162 -5.94 -3.87 6.10
CA THR A 162 -4.61 -4.28 6.56
C THR A 162 -4.27 -5.70 6.12
N CYS A 163 -2.98 -6.02 6.13
CA CYS A 163 -2.49 -7.36 5.93
C CYS A 163 -1.21 -7.63 6.75
N ASP A 164 -0.99 -8.90 7.04
CA ASP A 164 0.15 -9.37 7.82
C ASP A 164 1.06 -10.26 6.96
N MET A 165 2.29 -9.82 6.76
CA MET A 165 3.36 -10.54 6.07
C MET A 165 3.70 -11.82 6.84
N ASN A 166 3.53 -12.97 6.18
CA ASN A 166 3.62 -14.28 6.85
C ASN A 166 4.31 -15.37 6.01
N GLY A 167 4.90 -15.02 4.87
CA GLY A 167 5.64 -15.99 4.05
C GLY A 167 6.38 -15.37 2.87
N GLY A 168 7.03 -16.23 2.09
CA GLY A 168 7.84 -15.87 0.91
C GLY A 168 9.34 -15.92 1.18
N SER A 169 10.14 -15.95 0.10
CA SER A 169 11.60 -16.05 0.19
C SER A 169 12.25 -14.81 0.84
N GLU A 170 11.60 -13.65 0.74
CA GLU A 170 12.12 -12.35 1.20
C GLU A 170 11.54 -11.90 2.55
N LEU A 171 10.78 -12.75 3.25
CA LEU A 171 10.23 -12.41 4.57
C LEU A 171 11.35 -12.11 5.59
N GLY A 172 12.46 -12.84 5.50
CA GLY A 172 13.64 -12.63 6.33
C GLY A 172 14.31 -11.28 6.08
N THR A 173 14.26 -10.78 4.84
CA THR A 173 14.80 -9.46 4.46
C THR A 173 14.00 -8.34 5.10
N LEU A 174 12.67 -8.42 5.10
CA LEU A 174 11.82 -7.46 5.82
C LEU A 174 12.16 -7.41 7.32
N SER A 175 12.34 -8.60 7.92
CA SER A 175 12.71 -8.71 9.34
C SER A 175 14.10 -8.15 9.63
N ALA A 176 15.06 -8.38 8.74
CA ALA A 176 16.44 -7.86 8.87
C ALA A 176 16.53 -6.34 8.65
N MET A 177 15.54 -5.74 7.99
CA MET A 177 15.38 -4.30 7.82
C MET A 177 14.52 -3.66 8.92
N ASP A 178 14.22 -4.41 10.00
CA ASP A 178 13.40 -3.98 11.13
C ASP A 178 11.98 -3.53 10.74
N TYR A 179 11.44 -4.02 9.62
CA TYR A 179 10.03 -3.80 9.31
C TYR A 179 9.14 -4.73 10.15
N PRO A 180 8.16 -4.21 10.90
CA PRO A 180 7.09 -5.04 11.45
C PRO A 180 6.43 -5.85 10.34
N LEU A 181 6.09 -7.10 10.65
CA LEU A 181 5.43 -8.00 9.72
C LEU A 181 3.90 -7.84 9.74
N ASN A 182 3.35 -7.07 10.67
CA ASN A 182 1.91 -6.92 10.84
C ASN A 182 1.43 -5.51 10.46
N ASP A 183 0.13 -5.38 10.26
CA ASP A 183 -0.59 -4.11 10.06
C ASP A 183 -0.14 -3.33 8.81
N TRP A 184 0.35 -4.01 7.77
CA TRP A 184 0.66 -3.34 6.51
C TRP A 184 -0.62 -2.82 5.88
N THR A 185 -0.62 -1.57 5.42
CA THR A 185 -1.79 -1.04 4.72
C THR A 185 -1.89 -1.74 3.37
N PHE A 186 -3.03 -2.39 3.12
CA PHE A 186 -3.39 -2.96 1.84
C PHE A 186 -4.52 -2.14 1.22
N ALA A 187 -4.20 -1.42 0.15
CA ALA A 187 -5.14 -0.56 -0.55
C ALA A 187 -5.44 -1.08 -1.97
N GLY A 188 -6.71 -1.01 -2.35
CA GLY A 188 -7.16 -1.08 -3.73
C GLY A 188 -7.22 0.33 -4.30
N THR A 189 -6.31 0.70 -5.20
CA THR A 189 -6.21 2.06 -5.74
C THR A 189 -6.65 2.11 -7.18
N GLY A 190 -7.47 3.10 -7.55
CA GLY A 190 -7.95 3.22 -8.93
C GLY A 190 -8.84 2.05 -9.35
N VAL A 191 -9.72 1.61 -8.45
CA VAL A 191 -10.68 0.53 -8.75
C VAL A 191 -11.80 1.11 -9.61
N ALA A 192 -12.12 0.48 -10.75
CA ALA A 192 -13.15 0.99 -11.64
C ALA A 192 -13.86 -0.11 -12.44
N GLU A 193 -15.15 0.08 -12.67
CA GLU A 193 -15.94 -0.73 -13.59
C GLU A 193 -15.60 -0.39 -15.05
N PRO A 194 -15.57 -1.38 -15.97
CA PRO A 194 -15.23 -1.14 -17.38
C PRO A 194 -16.13 -0.07 -17.99
N TRP A 195 -15.52 0.91 -18.63
CA TRP A 195 -16.23 1.99 -19.31
C TRP A 195 -15.79 2.12 -20.76
N PHE A 196 -16.56 1.52 -21.68
CA PHE A 196 -16.34 1.68 -23.10
C PHE A 196 -16.76 3.09 -23.56
N PRO A 197 -15.94 3.82 -24.35
CA PRO A 197 -14.70 3.41 -25.02
C PRO A 197 -13.39 3.75 -24.27
N PHE A 198 -13.45 4.22 -23.02
CA PHE A 198 -12.29 4.76 -22.30
C PHE A 198 -11.35 3.68 -21.78
N PHE A 199 -11.89 2.59 -21.24
CA PHE A 199 -11.11 1.41 -20.87
C PHE A 199 -11.98 0.16 -20.84
N THR A 200 -11.36 -0.99 -21.09
CA THR A 200 -11.98 -2.31 -21.05
C THR A 200 -11.23 -3.18 -20.06
N VAL A 201 -11.91 -4.21 -19.54
CA VAL A 201 -11.27 -5.26 -18.75
C VAL A 201 -11.16 -6.54 -19.58
N PRO A 202 -10.14 -7.37 -19.37
CA PRO A 202 -10.04 -8.66 -20.05
C PRO A 202 -11.25 -9.56 -19.76
N ALA A 203 -11.55 -10.48 -20.68
CA ALA A 203 -12.65 -11.42 -20.51
C ALA A 203 -12.51 -12.21 -19.20
N GLY A 204 -13.61 -12.33 -18.44
CA GLY A 204 -13.65 -13.00 -17.14
C GLY A 204 -13.26 -12.12 -15.95
N TYR A 205 -12.81 -10.88 -16.19
CA TYR A 205 -12.58 -9.88 -15.15
C TYR A 205 -13.73 -8.89 -15.10
N HIS A 206 -13.86 -8.24 -13.95
CA HIS A 206 -14.97 -7.34 -13.64
C HIS A 206 -14.50 -5.91 -13.44
N TYR A 207 -13.38 -5.70 -12.74
CA TYR A 207 -12.88 -4.36 -12.42
C TYR A 207 -11.42 -4.19 -12.86
N LEU A 208 -11.07 -2.96 -13.26
CA LEU A 208 -9.71 -2.47 -13.11
C LEU A 208 -9.41 -2.38 -11.61
N PHE A 209 -8.21 -2.79 -11.19
CA PHE A 209 -7.84 -2.84 -9.79
C PHE A 209 -6.34 -2.61 -9.62
N GLY A 210 -5.97 -1.42 -9.14
CA GLY A 210 -4.61 -1.20 -8.65
C GLY A 210 -4.47 -1.72 -7.23
N VAL A 211 -3.28 -2.23 -6.90
CA VAL A 211 -2.93 -2.75 -5.59
C VAL A 211 -1.78 -1.93 -5.04
N LYS A 212 -1.92 -1.48 -3.80
CA LYS A 212 -0.82 -0.92 -3.02
C LYS A 212 -0.67 -1.64 -1.71
N VAL A 213 0.57 -1.99 -1.38
CA VAL A 213 0.97 -2.52 -0.07
C VAL A 213 1.98 -1.55 0.53
N ILE A 214 1.58 -0.87 1.59
CA ILE A 214 2.27 0.30 2.12
C ILE A 214 2.70 -0.01 3.56
N PHE A 215 3.96 0.29 3.85
CA PHE A 215 4.49 0.17 5.20
C PHE A 215 3.78 1.17 6.15
N PRO A 216 3.28 0.72 7.33
CA PRO A 216 2.36 1.50 8.14
C PRO A 216 2.97 2.71 8.87
N TYR A 217 4.29 2.82 8.91
CA TYR A 217 5.00 3.88 9.62
C TYR A 217 5.99 4.59 8.68
N ASP A 218 6.24 5.88 8.87
CA ASP A 218 7.58 6.39 8.49
C ASP A 218 8.55 5.67 9.43
N PRO A 219 9.54 4.90 8.93
CA PRO A 219 10.48 4.24 9.81
C PRO A 219 11.21 5.34 10.58
N THR A 220 10.82 5.53 11.83
CA THR A 220 11.52 6.44 12.73
C THR A 220 12.83 5.74 13.02
N PRO A 221 13.99 6.31 12.67
CA PRO A 221 15.25 5.63 12.91
C PRO A 221 15.39 5.36 14.41
N ASN A 222 15.40 4.09 14.80
CA ASN A 222 15.76 3.68 16.16
C ASN A 222 17.28 3.66 16.25
N GLU A 223 17.90 4.84 16.18
CA GLU A 223 19.30 4.94 16.59
C GLU A 223 19.34 4.87 18.13
N GLU A 224 19.96 3.83 18.68
CA GLU A 224 20.30 3.79 20.10
C GLU A 224 21.27 4.94 20.38
N SER A 225 20.76 6.02 20.95
CA SER A 225 21.57 7.16 21.38
C SER A 225 21.71 7.12 22.89
N SER A 226 22.94 7.14 23.38
CA SER A 226 23.19 7.22 24.82
C SER A 226 22.76 8.58 25.37
N TRP A 227 22.33 8.63 26.64
CA TRP A 227 22.07 9.90 27.33
C TRP A 227 23.27 10.88 27.30
N GLY A 228 24.48 10.36 27.10
CA GLY A 228 25.69 11.15 26.91
C GLY A 228 25.74 11.86 25.56
N GLU A 229 25.42 11.15 24.47
CA GLU A 229 25.34 11.70 23.11
C GLU A 229 24.25 12.75 23.00
N VAL A 230 23.06 12.48 23.55
CA VAL A 230 21.96 13.46 23.60
C VAL A 230 22.41 14.74 24.31
N LYS A 231 23.09 14.63 25.46
CA LYS A 231 23.59 15.81 26.19
C LYS A 231 24.69 16.56 25.45
N SER A 232 25.49 15.88 24.62
CA SER A 232 26.55 16.51 23.84
C SER A 232 26.01 17.42 22.73
N LEU A 233 24.80 17.16 22.25
CA LEU A 233 24.11 17.97 21.23
C LEU A 233 23.58 19.31 21.78
N PHE A 234 23.48 19.47 23.10
CA PHE A 234 22.95 20.68 23.77
C PHE A 234 24.00 21.42 24.62
N ARG A 235 25.29 21.15 24.41
CA ARG A 235 26.41 21.87 25.04
C ARG A 235 27.04 22.84 24.06
#